data_AF-A0A959CLE4-F1
#
_entry.id   AF-A0A959CLE4-F1
#
_cell.length_a   1.000
_cell.length_b   1.000
_cell.length_c   1.000
_cell.angle_alpha   90.00
_cell.angle_beta   90.00
_cell.angle_gamma   90.00
#
_symmetry.space_group_name_H-M   'P 1'
#
loop_
_entity.id
_entity.type
_entity.pdbx_description
1 polymer ?
#
loop_
_entity_poly.entity_id
_entity_poly.type
_entity_poly.pdbx_seq_one_letter_code
_entity_poly.pdbx_strand_id
1 'polypeptide(L)'
;MKLTAAAKTILTISACFFAFTVTLAQPGGLIQDAGFFNQQKETYQRWLDHSGLGEVLHVEELKVEEDRLSLYLGFPYSDIDSIVRSWEVLKREFEMESPLSLEQQLFHKMVNLMEVRQSLADVQIYNTYDLRREPLFFRGIYFDEGRVKVEESNPRAKIREVKFAPHKLGEKMKSMSVEEFNKRYSKDAVFDLIYQYARQHFEQKRCEGRYPEVLLLENDEVLRFEAIDLCREVLTDAANPLLAKFLNTIGLDYNWVKREKLDVTIAYQELDTGFSLHIAIDGKYGSGLYSQVGRGGYYSMEIDFDEYLKIYADQFKERLREQVINAKKD
;
A
#
# COMPACT_ATOMS: atom_id res chain seq x y z
N MET A 1 83.49 49.73 23.15
CA MET A 1 82.45 49.38 22.16
C MET A 1 82.75 47.97 21.65
N LYS A 2 81.81 47.02 21.87
CA LYS A 2 81.73 45.63 21.35
C LYS A 2 82.68 44.55 21.95
N LEU A 3 82.17 43.90 22.99
CA LEU A 3 82.19 42.43 23.25
C LEU A 3 81.25 41.74 22.21
N THR A 4 81.28 40.46 21.83
CA THR A 4 81.92 39.23 22.31
C THR A 4 81.80 38.15 21.22
N ALA A 5 82.60 37.09 21.39
CA ALA A 5 82.74 35.93 20.52
C ALA A 5 81.62 34.87 20.63
N ALA A 6 81.66 33.97 19.63
CA ALA A 6 81.34 32.53 19.64
C ALA A 6 79.88 32.07 19.82
N ALA A 7 79.37 31.31 18.85
CA ALA A 7 79.09 29.86 19.00
C ALA A 7 78.39 29.30 17.75
N LYS A 8 79.05 28.33 17.10
CA LYS A 8 78.41 27.35 16.21
C LYS A 8 77.56 26.42 17.09
N THR A 9 76.25 26.34 16.84
CA THR A 9 75.47 25.17 17.27
C THR A 9 74.44 24.82 16.20
N ILE A 10 74.59 23.58 15.73
CA ILE A 10 73.76 22.86 14.78
C ILE A 10 72.31 22.85 15.31
N LEU A 11 71.37 23.46 14.60
CA LEU A 11 69.95 23.30 14.90
C LEU A 11 69.41 22.15 14.04
N THR A 12 69.36 20.99 14.68
CA THR A 12 68.75 19.75 14.22
C THR A 12 67.32 20.02 13.77
N ILE A 13 67.03 19.74 12.49
CA ILE A 13 65.67 19.68 11.95
C ILE A 13 65.00 18.49 12.65
N SER A 14 64.30 18.76 13.75
CA SER A 14 63.44 17.80 14.41
C SER A 14 62.20 17.63 13.53
N ALA A 15 62.33 16.76 12.53
CA ALA A 15 61.19 16.18 11.85
C ALA A 15 60.42 15.36 12.90
N CYS A 16 59.52 16.05 13.61
CA CYS A 16 58.44 15.38 14.30
C CYS A 16 57.67 14.60 13.24
N PHE A 17 58.03 13.33 13.11
CA PHE A 17 57.15 12.25 12.72
C PHE A 17 55.90 12.36 13.60
N PHE A 18 54.98 13.23 13.20
CA PHE A 18 53.56 13.03 13.42
C PHE A 18 53.24 11.76 12.65
N ALA A 19 53.58 10.62 13.24
CA ALA A 19 52.82 9.41 13.05
C ALA A 19 51.42 9.75 13.56
N PHE A 20 50.63 10.39 12.69
CA PHE A 20 49.19 10.32 12.74
C PHE A 20 48.91 8.83 12.76
N THR A 21 48.71 8.27 13.95
CA THR A 21 47.87 7.11 14.12
C THR A 21 46.50 7.55 13.63
N VAL A 22 46.31 7.47 12.31
CA VAL A 22 45.01 7.26 11.73
C VAL A 22 44.62 5.91 12.30
N THR A 23 44.05 5.92 13.50
CA THR A 23 43.11 4.90 13.90
C THR A 23 42.09 4.94 12.78
N LEU A 24 42.24 4.01 11.83
CA LEU A 24 41.15 3.58 10.99
C LEU A 24 40.05 3.29 11.99
N ALA A 25 39.13 4.25 12.17
CA ALA A 25 37.86 4.00 12.78
C ALA A 25 37.31 2.87 11.92
N GLN A 26 37.51 1.64 12.38
CA GLN A 26 36.83 0.52 11.77
C GLN A 26 35.37 0.94 11.82
N PRO A 27 34.65 0.93 10.68
CA PRO A 27 33.23 1.19 10.71
C PRO A 27 32.65 0.09 11.59
N GLY A 28 32.52 0.39 12.89
CA GLY A 28 31.80 -0.47 13.81
C GLY A 28 30.40 -0.51 13.26
N GLY A 29 29.96 -1.69 12.84
CA GLY A 29 28.57 -1.87 12.41
C GLY A 29 27.64 -1.37 13.51
N LEU A 30 26.49 -0.83 13.12
CA LEU A 30 25.53 -0.21 14.04
C LEU A 30 25.09 -1.16 15.18
N ILE A 31 25.23 -2.47 14.96
CA ILE A 31 24.98 -3.53 15.94
C ILE A 31 25.69 -3.30 17.27
N GLN A 32 26.89 -2.71 17.28
CA GLN A 32 27.64 -2.45 18.52
C GLN A 32 26.92 -1.44 19.43
N ASP A 33 26.13 -0.55 18.83
CA ASP A 33 25.39 0.51 19.51
C ASP A 33 23.90 0.16 19.74
N ALA A 34 23.51 -1.10 19.54
CA ALA A 34 22.12 -1.56 19.68
C ALA A 34 21.51 -1.22 21.06
N GLY A 35 22.32 -1.23 22.13
CA GLY A 35 21.88 -0.83 23.47
C GLY A 35 21.47 0.64 23.57
N PHE A 36 22.21 1.53 22.89
CA PHE A 36 21.88 2.96 22.81
C PHE A 36 20.61 3.18 21.98
N PHE A 37 20.53 2.57 20.79
CA PHE A 37 19.36 2.70 19.92
C PHE A 37 18.06 2.23 20.60
N ASN A 38 18.11 1.14 21.35
CA ASN A 38 16.95 0.66 22.10
C ASN A 38 16.48 1.66 23.19
N GLN A 39 17.38 2.39 23.83
CA GLN A 39 16.98 3.47 24.76
C GLN A 39 16.35 4.65 24.01
N GLN A 40 16.87 4.98 22.82
CA GLN A 40 16.32 6.04 21.99
C GLN A 40 14.96 5.70 21.40
N LYS A 41 14.62 4.40 21.24
CA LYS A 41 13.28 3.93 20.89
C LYS A 41 12.21 4.50 21.83
N GLU A 42 12.44 4.41 23.14
CA GLU A 42 11.51 4.93 24.17
C GLU A 42 11.44 6.45 24.16
N THR A 43 12.56 7.12 23.86
CA THR A 43 12.60 8.58 23.68
C THR A 43 11.80 9.02 22.45
N TYR A 44 11.83 8.24 21.36
CA TYR A 44 11.04 8.51 20.17
C TYR A 44 9.54 8.38 20.45
N GLN A 45 9.10 7.33 21.15
CA GLN A 45 7.70 7.20 21.57
C GLN A 45 7.24 8.39 22.42
N ARG A 46 8.02 8.77 23.45
CA ARG A 46 7.69 9.93 24.29
C ARG A 46 7.58 11.23 23.49
N TRP A 47 8.36 11.37 22.42
CA TRP A 47 8.23 12.51 21.52
C TRP A 47 6.94 12.44 20.68
N LEU A 48 6.56 11.27 20.16
CA LEU A 48 5.27 11.10 19.49
C LEU A 48 4.13 11.52 20.43
N ASP A 49 4.13 11.03 21.66
CA ASP A 49 3.11 11.35 22.66
C ASP A 49 3.06 12.85 22.97
N HIS A 50 4.23 13.48 23.20
CA HIS A 50 4.31 14.90 23.51
C HIS A 50 3.88 15.82 22.35
N SER A 51 4.08 15.37 21.10
CA SER A 51 3.68 16.11 19.90
C SER A 51 2.24 15.85 19.47
N GLY A 52 1.48 15.02 20.20
CA GLY A 52 0.13 14.60 19.85
C GLY A 52 0.07 13.52 18.76
N LEU A 53 1.20 13.19 18.11
CA LEU A 53 1.27 12.14 17.09
C LEU A 53 1.06 10.73 17.69
N GLY A 54 1.33 10.57 18.99
CA GLY A 54 1.21 9.31 19.74
C GLY A 54 -0.20 8.74 19.82
N GLU A 55 -1.23 9.55 19.56
CA GLU A 55 -2.63 9.08 19.49
C GLU A 55 -2.91 8.22 18.25
N VAL A 56 -2.11 8.41 17.19
CA VAL A 56 -2.27 7.71 15.90
C VAL A 56 -1.11 6.78 15.60
N LEU A 57 0.11 7.14 16.02
CA LEU A 57 1.33 6.39 15.73
C LEU A 57 2.00 5.92 17.03
N HIS A 58 2.43 4.67 17.05
CA HIS A 58 3.28 4.15 18.12
C HIS A 58 4.51 3.44 17.55
N VAL A 59 5.58 3.39 18.33
CA VAL A 59 6.80 2.69 17.95
C VAL A 59 6.60 1.19 18.19
N GLU A 60 6.56 0.43 17.11
CA GLU A 60 6.44 -1.04 17.16
C GLU A 60 7.80 -1.66 17.48
N GLU A 61 8.77 -1.43 16.60
CA GLU A 61 10.07 -2.10 16.62
C GLU A 61 11.18 -1.15 16.18
N LEU A 62 12.39 -1.42 16.65
CA LEU A 62 13.61 -0.83 16.13
C LEU A 62 14.55 -1.96 15.74
N LYS A 63 14.90 -2.04 14.46
CA LYS A 63 15.78 -3.08 13.93
C LYS A 63 17.14 -2.49 13.62
N VAL A 64 18.17 -3.07 14.23
CA VAL A 64 19.56 -2.67 14.06
C VAL A 64 20.27 -3.74 13.23
N GLU A 65 20.69 -3.37 12.03
CA GLU A 65 21.50 -4.18 11.13
C GLU A 65 22.94 -3.64 11.07
N GLU A 66 23.82 -4.27 10.30
CA GLU A 66 25.23 -3.85 10.25
C GLU A 66 25.39 -2.44 9.66
N ASP A 67 24.63 -2.12 8.63
CA ASP A 67 24.70 -0.88 7.85
C ASP A 67 23.37 -0.11 7.79
N ARG A 68 22.37 -0.52 8.58
CA ARG A 68 21.04 0.08 8.56
C ARG A 68 20.36 0.09 9.93
N LEU A 69 19.63 1.16 10.21
CA LEU A 69 18.75 1.31 11.35
C LEU A 69 17.34 1.61 10.83
N SER A 70 16.41 0.70 11.07
CA SER A 70 15.02 0.82 10.62
C SER A 70 14.09 0.99 11.83
N LEU A 71 13.35 2.10 11.88
CA LEU A 71 12.33 2.37 12.90
C LEU A 71 10.95 2.02 12.36
N TYR A 72 10.26 1.11 13.02
CA TYR A 72 8.94 0.66 12.63
C TYR A 72 7.86 1.34 13.48
N LEU A 73 6.93 2.04 12.82
CA LEU A 73 5.79 2.71 13.46
C LEU A 73 4.47 2.02 13.09
N GLY A 74 3.69 1.65 14.10
CA GLY A 74 2.37 1.06 13.95
C GLY A 74 1.24 2.04 14.23
N PHE A 75 0.01 1.54 14.08
CA PHE A 75 -1.23 2.20 14.44
C PHE A 75 -1.94 1.42 15.56
N PRO A 76 -2.72 2.08 16.43
CA PRO A 76 -3.54 1.38 17.42
C PRO A 76 -4.75 0.66 16.79
N TYR A 77 -5.03 0.94 15.51
CA TYR A 77 -6.13 0.36 14.75
C TYR A 77 -5.65 -0.83 13.92
N SER A 78 -6.53 -1.80 13.68
CA SER A 78 -6.26 -2.95 12.80
C SER A 78 -6.96 -2.87 11.45
N ASP A 79 -8.01 -2.06 11.31
CA ASP A 79 -8.76 -1.91 10.08
C ASP A 79 -8.13 -0.84 9.16
N ILE A 80 -8.06 -1.17 7.87
CA ILE A 80 -7.34 -0.35 6.88
C ILE A 80 -7.97 1.04 6.70
N ASP A 81 -9.29 1.14 6.76
CA ASP A 81 -10.00 2.41 6.53
C ASP A 81 -9.73 3.40 7.67
N SER A 82 -9.76 2.96 8.93
CA SER A 82 -9.42 3.82 10.07
C SER A 82 -7.97 4.22 10.05
N ILE A 83 -7.05 3.34 9.64
CA ILE A 83 -5.62 3.65 9.50
C ILE A 83 -5.42 4.74 8.44
N VAL A 84 -5.95 4.54 7.22
CA VAL A 84 -5.83 5.50 6.12
C VAL A 84 -6.43 6.84 6.53
N ARG A 85 -7.63 6.85 7.10
CA ARG A 85 -8.30 8.08 7.53
C ARG A 85 -7.51 8.79 8.62
N SER A 86 -7.04 8.07 9.64
CA SER A 86 -6.27 8.66 10.74
C SER A 86 -4.96 9.25 10.25
N TRP A 87 -4.25 8.55 9.36
CA TRP A 87 -3.05 9.05 8.71
C TRP A 87 -3.29 10.34 7.91
N GLU A 88 -4.35 10.39 7.10
CA GLU A 88 -4.69 11.58 6.30
C GLU A 88 -5.04 12.79 7.17
N VAL A 89 -5.81 12.59 8.23
CA VAL A 89 -6.16 13.65 9.18
C VAL A 89 -4.89 14.16 9.87
N LEU A 90 -4.09 13.24 10.42
CA LEU A 90 -2.83 13.55 11.10
C LEU A 90 -1.88 14.36 10.20
N LYS A 91 -1.66 13.86 8.97
CA LYS A 91 -0.78 14.51 8.00
C LYS A 91 -1.27 15.91 7.65
N ARG A 92 -2.56 16.05 7.33
CA ARG A 92 -3.16 17.34 6.99
C ARG A 92 -3.03 18.33 8.13
N GLU A 93 -3.37 17.93 9.36
CA GLU A 93 -3.32 18.82 10.53
C GLU A 93 -1.89 19.27 10.83
N PHE A 94 -0.92 18.36 10.77
CA PHE A 94 0.50 18.70 10.93
C PHE A 94 0.99 19.69 9.88
N GLU A 95 0.67 19.45 8.61
CA GLU A 95 1.14 20.28 7.48
C GLU A 95 0.45 21.64 7.37
N MET A 96 -0.66 21.87 8.08
CA MET A 96 -1.22 23.22 8.21
C MET A 96 -0.37 24.14 9.07
N GLU A 97 0.32 23.58 10.07
CA GLU A 97 1.09 24.35 11.07
C GLU A 97 2.60 24.28 10.84
N SER A 98 3.06 23.35 10.00
CA SER A 98 4.47 23.07 9.74
C SER A 98 4.84 23.30 8.28
N PRO A 99 6.02 23.90 7.99
CA PRO A 99 6.55 23.97 6.63
C PRO A 99 7.16 22.65 6.14
N LEU A 100 7.32 21.65 7.02
CA LEU A 100 7.80 20.31 6.68
C LEU A 100 6.62 19.36 6.50
N SER A 101 6.76 18.37 5.61
CA SER A 101 5.83 17.24 5.58
C SER A 101 5.95 16.40 6.86
N LEU A 102 4.88 15.69 7.21
CA LEU A 102 4.88 14.78 8.36
C LEU A 102 5.99 13.72 8.22
N GLU A 103 6.16 13.14 7.03
CA GLU A 103 7.17 12.13 6.77
C GLU A 103 8.60 12.67 6.97
N GLN A 104 8.88 13.89 6.51
CA GLN A 104 10.16 14.56 6.78
C GLN A 104 10.39 14.77 8.27
N GLN A 105 9.37 15.20 9.01
CA GLN A 105 9.48 15.41 10.45
C GLN A 105 9.78 14.10 11.19
N LEU A 106 9.08 13.02 10.87
CA LEU A 106 9.31 11.68 11.45
C LEU A 106 10.76 11.22 11.18
N PHE A 107 11.22 11.35 9.94
CA PHE A 107 12.56 10.95 9.54
C PHE A 107 13.66 11.78 10.22
N HIS A 108 13.57 13.11 10.15
CA HIS A 108 14.56 14.00 10.75
C HIS A 108 14.64 13.83 12.26
N LYS A 109 13.49 13.57 12.91
CA LYS A 109 13.49 13.29 14.33
C LYS A 109 14.20 11.98 14.66
N MET A 110 14.03 10.95 13.84
CA MET A 110 14.70 9.65 14.05
C MET A 110 16.20 9.83 13.97
N VAL A 111 16.69 10.44 12.88
CA VAL A 111 18.11 10.72 12.66
C VAL A 111 18.70 11.55 13.81
N ASN A 112 17.97 12.55 14.30
CA ASN A 112 18.43 13.39 15.39
C ASN A 112 18.53 12.65 16.74
N LEU A 113 17.50 11.88 17.11
CA LEU A 113 17.49 11.15 18.38
C LEU A 113 18.46 9.95 18.37
N MET A 114 18.58 9.29 17.23
CA MET A 114 19.43 8.10 17.07
C MET A 114 20.88 8.47 16.71
N GLU A 115 21.20 9.75 16.53
CA GLU A 115 22.54 10.24 16.16
C GLU A 115 23.20 9.49 14.98
N VAL A 116 22.40 9.03 14.02
CA VAL A 116 22.84 8.20 12.89
C VAL A 116 22.92 9.02 11.61
N ARG A 117 23.80 8.63 10.68
CA ARG A 117 23.82 9.26 9.34
C ARG A 117 22.51 8.99 8.60
N GLN A 118 21.99 10.01 7.91
CA GLN A 118 20.72 9.93 7.17
C GLN A 118 20.67 8.76 6.17
N SER A 119 21.80 8.45 5.51
CA SER A 119 21.88 7.36 4.53
C SER A 119 21.80 5.95 5.14
N LEU A 120 21.83 5.82 6.48
CA LEU A 120 21.75 4.54 7.18
C LEU A 120 20.43 4.39 7.96
N ALA A 121 19.50 5.34 7.81
CA ALA A 121 18.25 5.35 8.55
C ALA A 121 17.06 5.23 7.61
N ASP A 122 16.03 4.53 8.07
CA ASP A 122 14.71 4.53 7.44
C ASP A 122 13.60 4.42 8.50
N VAL A 123 12.47 5.06 8.22
CA VAL A 123 11.24 4.93 9.01
C VAL A 123 10.23 4.16 8.17
N GLN A 124 9.64 3.14 8.76
CA GLN A 124 8.72 2.23 8.08
C GLN A 124 7.39 2.20 8.83
N ILE A 125 6.29 2.46 8.13
CA ILE A 125 4.95 2.50 8.71
C ILE A 125 4.09 1.47 7.99
N TYR A 126 3.48 0.56 8.76
CA TYR A 126 2.64 -0.52 8.23
C TYR A 126 1.31 -0.60 8.97
N ASN A 127 0.27 -1.12 8.30
CA ASN A 127 -0.96 -1.51 9.01
C ASN A 127 -0.82 -2.82 9.79
N THR A 128 0.14 -3.67 9.42
CA THR A 128 0.38 -4.94 10.11
C THR A 128 1.84 -5.35 10.01
N TYR A 129 2.33 -5.95 11.08
CA TYR A 129 3.66 -6.55 11.18
C TYR A 129 3.63 -8.09 11.12
N ASP A 130 2.46 -8.67 10.80
CA ASP A 130 2.36 -10.12 10.56
C ASP A 130 2.97 -10.45 9.20
N LEU A 131 4.18 -11.04 9.20
CA LEU A 131 4.92 -11.44 7.99
C LEU A 131 4.17 -12.43 7.08
N ARG A 132 3.06 -13.01 7.55
CA ARG A 132 2.18 -13.87 6.74
C ARG A 132 1.16 -13.09 5.91
N ARG A 133 1.06 -11.77 6.13
CA ARG A 133 0.10 -10.88 5.47
C ARG A 133 0.85 -9.80 4.71
N GLU A 134 0.44 -9.56 3.47
CA GLU A 134 0.94 -8.42 2.70
C GLU A 134 0.36 -7.13 3.32
N PRO A 135 1.20 -6.14 3.67
CA PRO A 135 0.71 -4.89 4.24
C PRO A 135 -0.11 -4.15 3.18
N LEU A 136 -1.31 -3.75 3.57
CA LEU A 136 -2.17 -2.93 2.73
C LEU A 136 -1.71 -1.48 2.85
N PHE A 137 -1.54 -0.95 4.06
CA PHE A 137 -0.94 0.38 4.24
C PHE A 137 0.57 0.27 4.36
N PHE A 138 1.30 1.07 3.60
CA PHE A 138 2.75 1.16 3.67
C PHE A 138 3.25 2.60 3.46
N ARG A 139 4.20 3.02 4.30
CA ARG A 139 5.09 4.17 4.06
C ARG A 139 6.52 3.80 4.42
N GLY A 140 7.41 3.79 3.43
CA GLY A 140 8.85 3.69 3.60
C GLY A 140 9.50 5.05 3.40
N ILE A 141 10.06 5.62 4.46
CA ILE A 141 10.65 6.96 4.47
C ILE A 141 12.16 6.83 4.64
N TYR A 142 12.91 7.30 3.66
CA TYR A 142 14.37 7.17 3.63
C TYR A 142 15.04 8.39 3.01
N PHE A 143 16.36 8.51 3.16
CA PHE A 143 17.12 9.60 2.56
C PHE A 143 17.92 9.12 1.36
N ASP A 144 17.71 9.76 0.22
CA ASP A 144 18.42 9.44 -1.01
C ASP A 144 18.54 10.69 -1.90
N GLU A 145 19.68 10.81 -2.61
CA GLU A 145 19.99 11.95 -3.49
C GLU A 145 19.82 13.33 -2.81
N GLY A 146 20.17 13.43 -1.52
CA GLY A 146 20.14 14.71 -0.79
C GLY A 146 18.75 15.15 -0.29
N ARG A 147 17.74 14.27 -0.37
CA ARG A 147 16.37 14.57 0.09
C ARG A 147 15.74 13.35 0.75
N VAL A 148 14.73 13.61 1.59
CA VAL A 148 13.84 12.55 2.08
C VAL A 148 12.93 12.11 0.94
N LYS A 149 12.90 10.81 0.66
CA LYS A 149 11.98 10.15 -0.27
C LYS A 149 10.99 9.31 0.52
N VAL A 150 9.81 9.14 -0.06
CA VAL A 150 8.72 8.34 0.51
C VAL A 150 8.29 7.35 -0.56
N GLU A 151 8.40 6.06 -0.24
CA GLU A 151 7.70 4.99 -0.93
C GLU A 151 6.37 4.77 -0.23
N GLU A 152 5.29 4.66 -0.99
CA GLU A 152 3.96 4.51 -0.43
C GLU A 152 3.13 3.44 -1.14
N SER A 153 2.34 2.72 -0.35
CA SER A 153 1.22 1.92 -0.83
C SER A 153 0.00 2.24 0.02
N ASN A 154 -1.03 2.76 -0.63
CA ASN A 154 -2.36 2.96 -0.07
C ASN A 154 -3.34 2.34 -1.05
N PRO A 155 -3.58 1.02 -1.01
CA PRO A 155 -4.63 0.39 -1.76
C PRO A 155 -5.93 0.90 -1.19
N ARG A 156 -6.37 2.03 -1.76
CA ARG A 156 -7.75 2.44 -1.68
C ARG A 156 -8.45 1.56 -2.68
N ALA A 157 -8.89 0.39 -2.19
CA ALA A 157 -9.99 -0.33 -2.82
C ALA A 157 -10.98 0.71 -3.33
N LYS A 158 -11.26 0.70 -4.63
CA LYS A 158 -12.14 1.71 -5.22
C LYS A 158 -13.56 1.42 -4.76
N ILE A 159 -13.91 1.87 -3.56
CA ILE A 159 -15.23 1.65 -2.98
C ILE A 159 -16.25 2.37 -3.86
N ARG A 160 -17.27 1.64 -4.26
CA ARG A 160 -18.41 2.11 -5.04
C ARG A 160 -19.69 1.75 -4.31
N GLU A 161 -20.48 2.77 -4.02
CA GLU A 161 -21.80 2.57 -3.40
C GLU A 161 -22.89 2.48 -4.47
N VAL A 162 -23.77 1.50 -4.35
CA VAL A 162 -24.99 1.40 -5.15
C VAL A 162 -26.20 1.31 -4.23
N LYS A 163 -27.10 2.28 -4.35
CA LYS A 163 -28.36 2.32 -3.58
C LYS A 163 -29.50 1.72 -4.38
N PHE A 164 -30.19 0.75 -3.78
CA PHE A 164 -31.38 0.10 -4.29
C PHE A 164 -32.58 0.54 -3.47
N ALA A 165 -33.62 1.00 -4.14
CA ALA A 165 -34.86 1.42 -3.51
C ALA A 165 -36.04 1.09 -4.43
N PRO A 166 -37.21 0.68 -3.90
CA PRO A 166 -38.35 0.24 -4.72
C PRO A 166 -38.73 1.23 -5.82
N HIS A 167 -38.73 2.53 -5.50
CA HIS A 167 -39.10 3.60 -6.43
C HIS A 167 -38.13 3.76 -7.63
N LYS A 168 -36.91 3.21 -7.54
CA LYS A 168 -35.88 3.28 -8.59
C LYS A 168 -35.87 2.06 -9.51
N LEU A 169 -36.64 1.00 -9.22
CA LEU A 169 -36.53 -0.30 -9.88
C LEU A 169 -37.71 -0.66 -10.80
N GLY A 170 -38.54 0.33 -11.15
CA GLY A 170 -39.61 0.21 -12.15
C GLY A 170 -41.03 0.23 -11.56
N GLU A 171 -42.03 0.43 -12.43
CA GLU A 171 -43.45 0.61 -12.08
C GLU A 171 -43.99 -0.47 -11.13
N LYS A 172 -43.69 -1.75 -11.41
CA LYS A 172 -44.13 -2.89 -10.57
C LYS A 172 -43.55 -2.90 -9.16
N MET A 173 -42.37 -2.30 -8.96
CA MET A 173 -41.71 -2.27 -7.65
C MET A 173 -42.07 -1.02 -6.84
N LYS A 174 -42.59 0.05 -7.48
CA LYS A 174 -43.05 1.27 -6.79
C LYS A 174 -44.19 1.00 -5.79
N SER A 175 -45.02 -0.02 -6.04
CA SER A 175 -46.14 -0.37 -5.17
C SER A 175 -45.77 -1.33 -4.04
N MET A 176 -44.53 -1.82 -3.99
CA MET A 176 -44.06 -2.75 -2.97
C MET A 176 -43.66 -1.99 -1.70
N SER A 177 -44.01 -2.51 -0.52
CA SER A 177 -43.53 -1.92 0.74
C SER A 177 -42.02 -2.16 0.90
N VAL A 178 -41.35 -1.34 1.73
CA VAL A 178 -39.91 -1.50 1.96
C VAL A 178 -39.60 -2.84 2.63
N GLU A 179 -40.46 -3.32 3.52
CA GLU A 179 -40.31 -4.60 4.20
C GLU A 179 -40.43 -5.78 3.22
N GLU A 180 -41.41 -5.74 2.32
CA GLU A 180 -41.56 -6.74 1.26
C GLU A 180 -40.36 -6.71 0.31
N PHE A 181 -39.87 -5.51 -0.01
CA PHE A 181 -38.69 -5.30 -0.84
C PHE A 181 -37.42 -5.89 -0.20
N ASN A 182 -37.13 -5.55 1.06
CA ASN A 182 -35.95 -6.05 1.77
C ASN A 182 -36.03 -7.56 2.00
N LYS A 183 -37.22 -8.11 2.24
CA LYS A 183 -37.42 -9.57 2.32
C LYS A 183 -37.16 -10.26 0.99
N ARG A 184 -37.57 -9.65 -0.14
CA ARG A 184 -37.32 -10.18 -1.49
C ARG A 184 -35.84 -10.09 -1.90
N TYR A 185 -35.16 -9.04 -1.44
CA TYR A 185 -33.74 -8.77 -1.68
C TYR A 185 -32.92 -8.89 -0.39
N SER A 186 -33.11 -9.98 0.35
CA SER A 186 -32.31 -10.27 1.54
C SER A 186 -30.83 -10.38 1.19
N LYS A 187 -29.95 -10.10 2.16
CA LYS A 187 -28.48 -10.24 2.02
C LYS A 187 -28.06 -11.48 1.23
N ASP A 188 -28.48 -12.67 1.69
CA ASP A 188 -28.10 -13.95 1.10
C ASP A 188 -28.56 -14.08 -0.37
N ALA A 189 -29.81 -13.72 -0.65
CA ALA A 189 -30.36 -13.74 -2.00
C ALA A 189 -29.65 -12.78 -2.96
N VAL A 190 -29.23 -11.61 -2.47
CA VAL A 190 -28.47 -10.63 -3.26
C VAL A 190 -27.04 -11.11 -3.47
N PHE A 191 -26.39 -11.65 -2.44
CA PHE A 191 -25.05 -12.20 -2.56
C PHE A 191 -25.00 -13.39 -3.51
N ASP A 192 -25.93 -14.33 -3.40
CA ASP A 192 -26.04 -15.47 -4.31
C ASP A 192 -26.20 -15.01 -5.77
N LEU A 193 -27.07 -14.03 -6.01
CA LEU A 193 -27.28 -13.46 -7.34
C LEU A 193 -25.99 -12.84 -7.90
N ILE A 194 -25.29 -12.05 -7.09
CA ILE A 194 -24.05 -11.39 -7.51
C ILE A 194 -22.95 -12.43 -7.78
N TYR A 195 -22.82 -13.44 -6.93
CA TYR A 195 -21.85 -14.51 -7.13
C TYR A 195 -22.13 -15.31 -8.40
N GLN A 196 -23.39 -15.68 -8.66
CA GLN A 196 -23.77 -16.36 -9.90
C GLN A 196 -23.48 -15.49 -11.14
N TYR A 197 -23.76 -14.19 -11.07
CA TYR A 197 -23.38 -13.26 -12.12
C TYR A 197 -21.87 -13.21 -12.34
N ALA A 198 -21.07 -13.13 -11.26
CA ALA A 198 -19.62 -13.10 -11.36
C ALA A 198 -19.08 -14.35 -12.06
N ARG A 199 -19.58 -15.54 -11.69
CA ARG A 199 -19.25 -16.80 -12.37
C ARG A 199 -19.61 -16.77 -13.84
N GLN A 200 -20.83 -16.35 -14.16
CA GLN A 200 -21.30 -16.25 -15.54
C GLN A 200 -20.44 -15.28 -16.36
N HIS A 201 -20.10 -14.12 -15.80
CA HIS A 201 -19.37 -13.07 -16.50
C HIS A 201 -17.89 -13.43 -16.69
N PHE A 202 -17.21 -13.88 -15.63
CA PHE A 202 -15.76 -14.12 -15.67
C PHE A 202 -15.40 -15.50 -16.23
N GLU A 203 -16.09 -16.59 -15.87
CA GLU A 203 -15.70 -17.96 -16.28
C GLU A 203 -16.03 -18.24 -17.76
N GLN A 204 -16.94 -17.47 -18.38
CA GLN A 204 -17.32 -17.66 -19.78
C GLN A 204 -16.27 -17.14 -20.78
N LYS A 205 -15.50 -16.12 -20.40
CA LYS A 205 -14.56 -15.44 -21.31
C LYS A 205 -13.23 -16.18 -21.37
N ARG A 206 -13.11 -17.19 -22.25
CA ARG A 206 -11.86 -17.95 -22.43
C ARG A 206 -10.92 -17.29 -23.43
N CYS A 207 -9.63 -17.31 -23.14
CA CYS A 207 -8.56 -16.91 -24.05
C CYS A 207 -7.43 -17.93 -24.00
N GLU A 208 -6.58 -17.95 -25.04
CA GLU A 208 -5.55 -18.98 -25.19
C GLU A 208 -4.61 -19.07 -23.98
N GLY A 209 -4.49 -20.26 -23.40
CA GLY A 209 -3.62 -20.53 -22.25
C GLY A 209 -4.11 -19.96 -20.90
N ARG A 210 -5.34 -19.45 -20.83
CA ARG A 210 -5.96 -18.95 -19.59
C ARG A 210 -7.30 -19.63 -19.30
N TYR A 211 -7.57 -19.85 -18.04
CA TYR A 211 -8.76 -20.51 -17.52
C TYR A 211 -9.34 -19.68 -16.37
N PRO A 212 -10.10 -18.61 -16.69
CA PRO A 212 -10.68 -17.80 -15.65
C PRO A 212 -11.56 -18.61 -14.70
N GLU A 213 -11.41 -18.36 -13.41
CA GLU A 213 -12.13 -19.04 -12.34
C GLU A 213 -12.54 -18.02 -11.28
N VAL A 214 -13.73 -18.21 -10.70
CA VAL A 214 -14.22 -17.38 -9.60
C VAL A 214 -14.27 -18.18 -8.31
N LEU A 215 -13.33 -17.87 -7.41
CA LEU A 215 -13.18 -18.53 -6.12
C LEU A 215 -13.97 -17.77 -5.04
N LEU A 216 -14.97 -18.42 -4.44
CA LEU A 216 -15.67 -17.86 -3.28
C LEU A 216 -14.78 -17.95 -2.04
N LEU A 217 -14.56 -16.83 -1.38
CA LEU A 217 -13.77 -16.76 -0.14
C LEU A 217 -14.66 -16.61 1.10
N GLU A 218 -15.71 -15.79 1.01
CA GLU A 218 -16.62 -15.47 2.10
C GLU A 218 -18.01 -15.14 1.55
N ASN A 219 -19.07 -15.52 2.27
CA ASN A 219 -20.46 -15.25 1.89
C ASN A 219 -21.39 -15.08 3.10
N ASP A 220 -20.84 -14.71 4.26
CA ASP A 220 -21.64 -14.52 5.47
C ASP A 220 -21.88 -13.03 5.71
N GLU A 221 -20.97 -12.33 6.38
CA GLU A 221 -21.11 -10.89 6.66
C GLU A 221 -20.88 -10.04 5.41
N VAL A 222 -19.93 -10.45 4.58
CA VAL A 222 -19.64 -9.86 3.27
C VAL A 222 -19.57 -10.95 2.22
N LEU A 223 -19.87 -10.58 0.97
CA LEU A 223 -19.57 -11.43 -0.18
C LEU A 223 -18.17 -11.08 -0.66
N ARG A 224 -17.24 -12.03 -0.55
CA ARG A 224 -15.87 -11.90 -1.05
C ARG A 224 -15.54 -13.04 -2.01
N PHE A 225 -15.05 -12.69 -3.19
CA PHE A 225 -14.57 -13.66 -4.17
C PHE A 225 -13.35 -13.13 -4.93
N GLU A 226 -12.56 -14.06 -5.47
CA GLU A 226 -11.46 -13.75 -6.38
C GLU A 226 -11.82 -14.22 -7.79
N ALA A 227 -11.67 -13.36 -8.78
CA ALA A 227 -11.71 -13.76 -10.19
C ALA A 227 -10.27 -13.83 -10.69
N ILE A 228 -9.75 -15.04 -10.87
CA ILE A 228 -8.35 -15.30 -11.23
C ILE A 228 -8.19 -15.63 -12.70
N ASP A 229 -6.96 -15.51 -13.18
CA ASP A 229 -6.56 -15.85 -14.55
C ASP A 229 -7.39 -15.17 -15.66
N LEU A 230 -7.84 -13.95 -15.40
CA LEU A 230 -8.77 -13.23 -16.27
C LEU A 230 -8.13 -12.83 -17.60
N CYS A 231 -8.98 -12.73 -18.62
CA CYS A 231 -8.61 -12.39 -20.00
C CYS A 231 -8.77 -10.89 -20.29
N ARG A 232 -7.73 -10.09 -20.00
CA ARG A 232 -7.69 -8.64 -20.30
C ARG A 232 -9.01 -7.95 -19.93
N GLU A 233 -9.44 -8.13 -18.69
CA GLU A 233 -10.72 -7.66 -18.20
C GLU A 233 -10.65 -6.19 -17.82
N VAL A 234 -9.57 -5.77 -17.17
CA VAL A 234 -9.29 -4.37 -16.80
C VAL A 234 -8.33 -3.71 -17.78
N LEU A 235 -7.23 -4.37 -18.15
CA LEU A 235 -6.19 -3.79 -19.00
C LEU A 235 -6.53 -4.04 -20.47
N THR A 236 -7.27 -3.10 -21.07
CA THR A 236 -7.62 -3.12 -22.50
C THR A 236 -6.40 -2.83 -23.38
N ASP A 237 -6.48 -3.14 -24.69
CA ASP A 237 -5.36 -3.00 -25.65
C ASP A 237 -4.76 -1.58 -25.75
N ALA A 238 -5.46 -0.56 -25.24
CA ALA A 238 -4.99 0.82 -25.15
C ALA A 238 -3.90 1.04 -24.08
N ALA A 239 -3.73 0.11 -23.13
CA ALA A 239 -2.70 0.18 -22.10
C ALA A 239 -1.28 -0.13 -22.63
N ASN A 240 -1.13 -0.37 -23.93
CA ASN A 240 0.10 -0.84 -24.55
C ASN A 240 0.99 0.33 -25.01
N PRO A 241 2.21 0.51 -24.47
CA PRO A 241 3.10 1.61 -24.89
C PRO A 241 3.50 1.49 -26.36
N LEU A 242 3.91 2.63 -26.96
CA LEU A 242 4.45 2.73 -28.33
C LEU A 242 5.50 1.65 -28.65
N LEU A 243 6.26 1.22 -27.65
CA LEU A 243 7.27 0.16 -27.75
C LEU A 243 6.68 -1.21 -28.13
N ALA A 244 5.51 -1.58 -27.60
CA ALA A 244 4.87 -2.85 -27.95
C ALA A 244 4.34 -2.86 -29.39
N LYS A 245 3.83 -1.72 -29.88
CA LYS A 245 3.47 -1.54 -31.30
C LYS A 245 4.70 -1.69 -32.20
N PHE A 246 5.83 -1.11 -31.82
CA PHE A 246 7.09 -1.24 -32.54
C PHE A 246 7.61 -2.70 -32.56
N LEU A 247 7.60 -3.38 -31.42
CA LEU A 247 8.08 -4.77 -31.31
C LEU A 247 7.23 -5.76 -32.12
N ASN A 248 5.90 -5.60 -32.11
CA ASN A 248 5.02 -6.41 -32.96
C ASN A 248 5.26 -6.16 -34.45
N THR A 249 5.68 -4.95 -34.84
CA THR A 249 5.98 -4.60 -36.24
C THR A 249 7.23 -5.32 -36.77
N ILE A 250 8.19 -5.67 -35.90
CA ILE A 250 9.41 -6.40 -36.28
C ILE A 250 9.27 -7.93 -36.11
N GLY A 251 8.05 -8.44 -35.93
CA GLY A 251 7.78 -9.87 -35.83
C GLY A 251 8.19 -10.52 -34.49
N LEU A 252 8.55 -9.70 -33.50
CA LEU A 252 8.75 -10.15 -32.13
C LEU A 252 7.42 -10.03 -31.39
N ASP A 253 6.82 -11.17 -31.07
CA ASP A 253 5.56 -11.21 -30.32
C ASP A 253 5.82 -10.66 -28.92
N TYR A 254 5.50 -9.38 -28.69
CA TYR A 254 5.57 -8.75 -27.38
C TYR A 254 4.36 -9.19 -26.56
N ASN A 255 4.30 -10.48 -26.29
CA ASN A 255 3.21 -11.12 -25.58
C ASN A 255 3.45 -10.96 -24.07
N TRP A 256 3.38 -9.71 -23.58
CA TRP A 256 3.40 -9.37 -22.15
C TRP A 256 2.08 -9.82 -21.47
N VAL A 257 1.65 -11.06 -21.68
CA VAL A 257 0.30 -11.57 -21.36
C VAL A 257 0.12 -11.64 -19.85
N LYS A 258 -0.11 -10.48 -19.25
CA LYS A 258 -0.42 -10.26 -17.86
C LYS A 258 -1.73 -10.98 -17.58
N ARG A 259 -1.64 -12.06 -16.80
CA ARG A 259 -2.80 -12.68 -16.17
C ARG A 259 -3.32 -11.66 -15.19
N GLU A 260 -4.60 -11.37 -15.28
CA GLU A 260 -5.25 -10.45 -14.37
C GLU A 260 -5.92 -11.24 -13.26
N LYS A 261 -6.01 -10.63 -12.08
CA LYS A 261 -6.75 -11.10 -10.94
C LYS A 261 -7.54 -9.92 -10.39
N LEU A 262 -8.80 -10.16 -10.04
CA LEU A 262 -9.63 -9.20 -9.32
C LEU A 262 -10.01 -9.79 -7.97
N ASP A 263 -9.79 -9.02 -6.91
CA ASP A 263 -10.34 -9.30 -5.59
C ASP A 263 -11.57 -8.39 -5.40
N VAL A 264 -12.74 -8.99 -5.19
CA VAL A 264 -14.00 -8.24 -5.06
C VAL A 264 -14.61 -8.51 -3.69
N THR A 265 -14.94 -7.43 -2.97
CA THR A 265 -15.61 -7.48 -1.67
C THR A 265 -16.87 -6.63 -1.71
N ILE A 266 -17.99 -7.18 -1.26
CA ILE A 266 -19.30 -6.51 -1.28
C ILE A 266 -19.93 -6.59 0.10
N ALA A 267 -20.19 -5.44 0.70
CA ALA A 267 -20.94 -5.32 1.94
C ALA A 267 -22.39 -4.91 1.64
N TYR A 268 -23.33 -5.55 2.33
CA TYR A 268 -24.77 -5.27 2.24
C TYR A 268 -25.21 -4.46 3.46
N GLN A 269 -25.95 -3.38 3.24
CA GLN A 269 -26.49 -2.55 4.31
C GLN A 269 -27.98 -2.31 4.09
N GLU A 270 -28.81 -2.76 5.03
CA GLU A 270 -30.23 -2.42 5.05
C GLU A 270 -30.44 -0.95 5.35
N LEU A 271 -31.42 -0.34 4.67
CA LEU A 271 -31.82 1.04 4.85
C LEU A 271 -33.35 1.10 5.01
N ASP A 272 -33.85 2.13 5.68
CA ASP A 272 -35.30 2.37 5.83
C ASP A 272 -36.05 2.58 4.50
N THR A 273 -35.31 2.70 3.39
CA THR A 273 -35.84 2.94 2.03
C THR A 273 -35.47 1.84 1.03
N GLY A 274 -34.81 0.77 1.49
CA GLY A 274 -34.29 -0.31 0.66
C GLY A 274 -32.97 -0.87 1.21
N PHE A 275 -31.93 -0.92 0.38
CA PHE A 275 -30.60 -1.33 0.81
C PHE A 275 -29.50 -0.65 -0.03
N SER A 276 -28.26 -0.67 0.45
CA SER A 276 -27.09 -0.28 -0.30
C SER A 276 -26.05 -1.41 -0.36
N LEU A 277 -25.30 -1.43 -1.47
CA LEU A 277 -24.14 -2.28 -1.64
C LEU A 277 -22.89 -1.39 -1.68
N HIS A 278 -21.91 -1.71 -0.85
CA HIS A 278 -20.57 -1.11 -0.90
C HIS A 278 -19.62 -2.11 -1.56
N ILE A 279 -19.14 -1.77 -2.75
CA ILE A 279 -18.36 -2.65 -3.61
C ILE A 279 -16.91 -2.17 -3.64
N ALA A 280 -15.98 -2.99 -3.16
CA ALA A 280 -14.54 -2.79 -3.26
C ALA A 280 -13.98 -3.73 -4.33
N ILE A 281 -13.11 -3.21 -5.20
CA ILE A 281 -12.43 -3.98 -6.25
C ILE A 281 -10.96 -3.62 -6.23
N ASP A 282 -10.12 -4.64 -6.05
CA ASP A 282 -8.67 -4.54 -6.19
C ASP A 282 -8.23 -5.31 -7.44
N GLY A 283 -7.42 -4.65 -8.27
CA GLY A 283 -6.90 -5.24 -9.50
C GLY A 283 -5.44 -5.63 -9.35
N LYS A 284 -5.08 -6.82 -9.85
CA LYS A 284 -3.72 -7.33 -9.84
C LYS A 284 -3.35 -7.91 -11.20
N TYR A 285 -2.11 -7.75 -11.63
CA TYR A 285 -1.62 -8.23 -12.91
C TYR A 285 -0.28 -8.97 -12.77
N GLY A 286 -0.01 -10.00 -13.56
CA GLY A 286 1.28 -10.68 -13.46
C GLY A 286 1.42 -11.95 -14.28
N SER A 287 2.42 -12.77 -13.95
CA SER A 287 2.67 -14.04 -14.65
C SER A 287 1.72 -15.16 -14.23
N GLY A 288 1.05 -15.01 -13.07
CA GLY A 288 0.12 -15.97 -12.48
C GLY A 288 0.71 -17.35 -12.14
N LEU A 289 2.03 -17.46 -12.04
CA LEU A 289 2.71 -18.67 -11.57
C LEU A 289 2.59 -18.78 -10.03
N TYR A 290 1.44 -19.21 -9.53
CA TYR A 290 1.16 -19.39 -8.10
C TYR A 290 1.89 -20.61 -7.50
N SER A 291 2.02 -21.69 -8.27
CA SER A 291 2.39 -23.01 -7.73
C SER A 291 3.89 -23.22 -7.51
N GLN A 292 4.76 -22.34 -8.02
CA GLN A 292 6.20 -22.61 -8.06
C GLN A 292 7.06 -21.73 -7.14
N VAL A 293 6.55 -20.58 -6.65
CA VAL A 293 7.43 -19.58 -6.00
C VAL A 293 7.01 -19.14 -4.59
N GLY A 294 5.92 -19.65 -4.01
CA GLY A 294 5.54 -19.36 -2.62
C GLY A 294 5.27 -17.88 -2.31
N ARG A 295 5.26 -17.01 -3.33
CA ARG A 295 4.99 -15.57 -3.29
C ARG A 295 4.08 -15.25 -4.47
N GLY A 296 3.11 -14.36 -4.31
CA GLY A 296 2.22 -13.98 -5.40
C GLY A 296 2.99 -13.33 -6.55
N GLY A 297 3.00 -13.93 -7.74
CA GLY A 297 3.60 -13.37 -8.96
C GLY A 297 2.77 -12.24 -9.59
N TYR A 298 2.05 -11.49 -8.75
CA TYR A 298 1.10 -10.46 -9.12
C TYR A 298 1.56 -9.11 -8.57
N TYR A 299 1.41 -8.08 -9.38
CA TYR A 299 1.64 -6.68 -9.04
C TYR A 299 0.29 -5.97 -8.95
N SER A 300 0.17 -4.98 -8.07
CA SER A 300 -1.05 -4.16 -7.97
C SER A 300 -1.26 -3.35 -9.25
N MET A 301 -2.49 -3.32 -9.75
CA MET A 301 -2.90 -2.43 -10.84
C MET A 301 -3.03 -0.97 -10.38
N GLU A 302 -3.16 -0.69 -9.09
CA GLU A 302 -3.34 0.68 -8.59
C GLU A 302 -2.09 1.56 -8.78
N ILE A 303 -0.91 0.95 -8.91
CA ILE A 303 0.34 1.69 -9.11
C ILE A 303 0.42 2.20 -10.55
N ASP A 304 0.29 1.30 -11.52
CA ASP A 304 0.57 1.60 -12.93
C ASP A 304 -0.70 1.78 -13.78
N PHE A 305 -1.85 1.32 -13.32
CA PHE A 305 -3.10 1.20 -14.10
C PHE A 305 -4.35 1.67 -13.32
N ASP A 306 -4.18 2.60 -12.36
CA ASP A 306 -5.27 3.08 -11.51
C ASP A 306 -6.49 3.57 -12.29
N GLU A 307 -6.24 4.30 -13.39
CA GLU A 307 -7.30 4.86 -14.23
C GLU A 307 -8.15 3.76 -14.90
N TYR A 308 -7.51 2.68 -15.38
CA TYR A 308 -8.21 1.54 -15.97
C TYR A 308 -9.06 0.82 -14.93
N LEU A 309 -8.49 0.59 -13.73
CA LEU A 309 -9.20 -0.05 -12.63
C LEU A 309 -10.39 0.79 -12.16
N LYS A 310 -10.24 2.12 -12.12
CA LYS A 310 -11.30 3.06 -11.78
C LYS A 310 -12.46 3.00 -12.77
N ILE A 311 -12.18 3.06 -14.07
CA ILE A 311 -13.18 2.96 -15.14
C ILE A 311 -13.90 1.62 -15.05
N TYR A 312 -13.14 0.53 -14.88
CA TYR A 312 -13.68 -0.80 -14.75
C TYR A 312 -14.61 -0.93 -13.53
N ALA A 313 -14.22 -0.40 -12.37
CA ALA A 313 -15.03 -0.43 -11.16
C ALA A 313 -16.38 0.29 -11.34
N ASP A 314 -16.39 1.42 -12.05
CA ASP A 314 -17.64 2.11 -12.38
C ASP A 314 -18.52 1.33 -13.34
N GLN A 315 -17.95 0.66 -14.34
CA GLN A 315 -18.70 -0.21 -15.25
C GLN A 315 -19.23 -1.48 -14.55
N PHE A 316 -18.43 -2.09 -13.68
CA PHE A 316 -18.82 -3.27 -12.92
C PHE A 316 -19.98 -2.97 -11.97
N LYS A 317 -19.92 -1.81 -11.29
CA LYS A 317 -21.00 -1.28 -10.45
C LYS A 317 -22.33 -1.17 -11.20
N GLU A 318 -22.34 -0.59 -12.40
CA GLU A 318 -23.58 -0.46 -13.19
C GLU A 318 -24.07 -1.82 -13.70
N ARG A 319 -23.18 -2.73 -14.12
CA ARG A 319 -23.58 -4.09 -14.52
C ARG A 319 -24.21 -4.87 -13.37
N LEU A 320 -23.64 -4.80 -12.16
CA LEU A 320 -24.24 -5.42 -10.98
C LEU A 320 -25.62 -4.86 -10.67
N ARG A 321 -25.78 -3.53 -10.76
CA ARG A 321 -27.07 -2.87 -10.59
C ARG A 321 -28.12 -3.45 -11.54
N GLU A 322 -27.80 -3.55 -12.82
CA GLU A 322 -28.72 -4.10 -13.82
C GLU A 322 -29.08 -5.57 -13.54
N GLN A 323 -28.12 -6.38 -13.11
CA GLN A 323 -28.35 -7.81 -12.83
C GLN A 323 -29.28 -8.03 -11.64
N VAL A 324 -29.06 -7.30 -10.54
CA VAL A 324 -29.95 -7.34 -9.36
C VAL A 324 -31.37 -6.93 -9.75
N ILE A 325 -31.51 -5.91 -10.61
CA ILE A 325 -32.82 -5.43 -11.07
C ILE A 325 -33.53 -6.45 -11.98
N ASN A 326 -32.78 -7.12 -12.87
CA ASN A 326 -33.37 -7.96 -13.90
C ASN A 326 -33.72 -9.37 -13.41
N ALA A 327 -32.94 -9.95 -12.49
CA ALA A 327 -33.15 -11.33 -12.02
C ALA A 327 -34.49 -11.58 -11.28
N LYS A 328 -35.25 -10.53 -10.99
CA LYS A 328 -36.53 -10.59 -10.27
C LYS A 328 -37.65 -9.87 -11.01
N LYS A 329 -37.48 -9.56 -12.31
CA LYS A 329 -38.59 -9.12 -13.18
C LYS A 329 -39.47 -10.30 -13.63
N ASP A 330 -38.88 -11.49 -13.67
CA ASP A 330 -39.54 -12.78 -13.82
C ASP A 330 -40.00 -13.30 -12.45
#